data_AF-A0A534UMT1-F1
#
_entry.id   AF-A0A534UMT1-F1
#
_cell.length_a   1.000
_cell.length_b   1.000
_cell.length_c   1.000
_cell.angle_alpha   90.00
_cell.angle_beta   90.00
_cell.angle_gamma   90.00
#
_symmetry.space_group_name_H-M   'P 1'
#
loop_
_entity.id
_entity.type
_entity.pdbx_description
1 polymer ?
#
loop_
_entity_poly.entity_id
_entity_poly.type
_entity_poly.pdbx_seq_one_letter_code
_entity_poly.pdbx_strand_id
1 'polypeptide(L)'
;MDANTYINREISWLEFNRRVLEEARDESVSLLERVKFLAIFSSNLDEFFMVRVARLKRMIAAGDQRADPDGLVPAETLTAISKRVHELAEEQHLCFLHTIMPQLTTEGIHLVRPEEMSTEQERFLEDFFHRTLYPIVTPLAIDPGRPFPYLANRSLCLVVALRVKGW
;
A
#
# COMPACT_ATOMS: atom_id res chain seq x y z
N MET A 1 -9.29 11.02 -35.28
CA MET A 1 -10.13 10.55 -34.17
C MET A 1 -9.89 11.52 -33.04
N ASP A 2 -10.94 12.04 -32.41
CA ASP A 2 -10.80 13.06 -31.37
C ASP A 2 -10.38 12.40 -30.05
N ALA A 3 -9.23 12.82 -29.51
CA ALA A 3 -8.68 12.32 -28.26
C ALA A 3 -9.68 12.40 -27.09
N ASN A 4 -10.59 13.38 -27.13
CA ASN A 4 -11.62 13.62 -26.11
C ASN A 4 -12.74 12.54 -26.06
N THR A 5 -12.74 11.57 -26.97
CA THR A 5 -13.71 10.46 -26.97
C THR A 5 -13.18 9.21 -26.25
N TYR A 6 -11.87 9.14 -25.97
CA TYR A 6 -11.24 7.97 -25.35
C TYR A 6 -10.84 8.24 -23.90
N ILE A 7 -10.99 7.22 -23.05
CA ILE A 7 -10.49 7.24 -21.67
C ILE A 7 -9.18 6.46 -21.65
N ASN A 8 -8.15 7.02 -21.00
CA ASN A 8 -6.89 6.33 -20.78
C ASN A 8 -7.13 4.95 -20.13
N ARG A 9 -6.53 3.90 -20.69
CA ARG A 9 -6.72 2.52 -20.22
C ARG A 9 -6.24 2.32 -18.78
N GLU A 10 -5.16 2.97 -18.38
CA GLU A 10 -4.60 2.82 -17.05
C GLU A 10 -5.42 3.58 -16.00
N ILE A 11 -5.94 4.75 -16.35
CA ILE A 11 -6.89 5.49 -15.50
C ILE A 11 -8.21 4.74 -15.38
N SER A 12 -8.73 4.18 -16.47
CA SER A 12 -9.94 3.35 -16.44
C SER A 12 -9.78 2.14 -15.52
N TRP A 13 -8.58 1.54 -15.46
CA TRP A 13 -8.29 0.47 -14.51
C TRP A 13 -8.30 0.97 -13.05
N LEU A 14 -7.75 2.16 -12.76
CA LEU A 14 -7.83 2.76 -11.42
C LEU A 14 -9.29 3.03 -11.01
N GLU A 15 -10.15 3.44 -11.95
CA GLU A 15 -11.59 3.61 -11.70
C GLU A 15 -12.34 2.28 -11.51
N PHE A 16 -11.82 1.18 -12.06
CA PHE A 16 -12.26 -0.15 -11.64
C PHE A 16 -11.87 -0.42 -10.19
N ASN A 17 -10.61 -0.19 -9.80
CA ASN A 17 -10.19 -0.45 -8.43
C ASN A 17 -10.88 0.48 -7.41
N ARG A 18 -11.23 1.71 -7.81
CA ARG A 18 -12.06 2.62 -7.01
C ARG A 18 -13.41 2.01 -6.66
N ARG A 19 -14.05 1.28 -7.58
CA ARG A 19 -15.31 0.57 -7.29
C ARG A 19 -15.13 -0.54 -6.26
N VAL A 20 -13.97 -1.19 -6.23
CA VAL A 20 -13.63 -2.13 -5.14
C VAL A 20 -13.54 -1.41 -3.80
N LEU A 21 -13.02 -0.18 -3.77
CA LEU A 21 -13.03 0.65 -2.56
C LEU A 21 -14.44 1.13 -2.18
N GLU A 22 -15.35 1.31 -3.14
CA GLU A 22 -16.77 1.63 -2.85
C GLU A 22 -17.45 0.49 -2.08
N GLU A 23 -17.16 -0.77 -2.36
CA GLU A 23 -17.67 -1.92 -1.60
C GLU A 23 -17.21 -1.90 -0.13
N ALA A 24 -16.01 -1.36 0.16
CA ALA A 24 -15.56 -1.15 1.54
C ALA A 24 -16.31 -0.01 2.26
N ARG A 25 -16.98 0.87 1.50
CA ARG A 25 -17.74 2.02 2.02
C ARG A 25 -19.24 1.74 2.08
N ASP A 26 -19.73 0.70 1.42
CA ASP A 26 -21.14 0.31 1.44
C ASP A 26 -21.52 -0.32 2.78
N GLU A 27 -22.43 0.32 3.51
CA GLU A 27 -22.94 -0.15 4.80
C GLU A 27 -23.85 -1.39 4.69
N SER A 28 -24.32 -1.72 3.49
CA SER A 28 -25.07 -2.96 3.23
C SER A 28 -24.16 -4.20 3.24
N VAL A 29 -22.85 -4.00 3.09
CA VAL A 29 -21.84 -5.06 3.15
C VAL A 29 -21.42 -5.29 4.60
N SER A 30 -21.35 -6.56 5.01
CA SER A 30 -20.90 -6.95 6.36
C SER A 30 -19.52 -6.36 6.70
N LEU A 31 -19.34 -5.91 7.95
CA LEU A 31 -18.13 -5.19 8.38
C LEU A 31 -16.81 -5.90 8.03
N LEU A 32 -16.70 -7.20 8.27
CA LEU A 32 -15.48 -7.95 7.95
C LEU A 32 -15.27 -8.13 6.44
N GLU A 33 -16.33 -8.16 5.64
CA GLU A 33 -16.21 -8.16 4.17
C GLU A 33 -15.71 -6.80 3.68
N ARG A 34 -16.12 -5.69 4.31
CA ARG A 34 -15.58 -4.35 4.02
C ARG A 34 -14.09 -4.24 4.33
N VAL A 35 -13.64 -4.85 5.44
CA VAL A 35 -12.19 -4.98 5.74
C VAL A 35 -11.48 -5.76 4.62
N LYS A 36 -12.06 -6.85 4.13
CA LYS A 36 -11.48 -7.61 3.01
C LYS A 36 -11.44 -6.78 1.73
N PHE A 37 -12.46 -5.98 1.42
CA PHE A 37 -12.44 -5.10 0.25
C PHE A 37 -11.31 -4.06 0.31
N LEU A 38 -10.98 -3.52 1.48
CA LEU A 38 -9.77 -2.69 1.64
C LEU A 38 -8.49 -3.49 1.31
N ALA A 39 -8.39 -4.74 1.75
CA ALA A 39 -7.24 -5.59 1.44
C ALA A 39 -7.15 -5.98 -0.06
N ILE A 40 -8.30 -6.24 -0.70
CA ILE A 40 -8.41 -6.53 -2.14
C ILE A 40 -8.00 -5.29 -2.94
N PHE A 41 -8.47 -4.10 -2.57
CA PHE A 41 -8.07 -2.85 -3.18
C PHE A 41 -6.54 -2.66 -3.20
N SER A 42 -5.88 -2.88 -2.05
CA SER A 42 -4.41 -2.79 -1.96
C SER A 42 -3.71 -3.87 -2.78
N SER A 43 -4.20 -5.11 -2.75
CA SER A 43 -3.61 -6.22 -3.50
C SER A 43 -3.69 -6.00 -5.02
N ASN A 44 -4.82 -5.47 -5.50
CA ASN A 44 -5.00 -5.08 -6.89
C ASN A 44 -4.02 -3.97 -7.26
N LEU A 45 -3.84 -2.98 -6.39
CA LEU A 45 -2.92 -1.87 -6.63
C LEU A 45 -1.47 -2.38 -6.73
N ASP A 46 -1.05 -3.33 -5.90
CA ASP A 46 0.26 -3.97 -6.02
C ASP A 46 0.46 -4.62 -7.39
N GLU A 47 -0.53 -5.37 -7.88
CA GLU A 47 -0.47 -5.98 -9.22
C GLU A 47 -0.38 -4.93 -10.33
N PHE A 48 -1.16 -3.86 -10.22
CA PHE A 48 -1.10 -2.73 -11.14
C PHE A 48 0.30 -2.10 -11.20
N PHE A 49 0.95 -1.89 -10.05
CA PHE A 49 2.31 -1.37 -10.01
C PHE A 49 3.33 -2.34 -10.61
N MET A 50 3.27 -3.61 -10.24
CA MET A 50 4.22 -4.63 -10.70
C MET A 50 4.13 -4.88 -12.21
N VAL A 51 2.94 -4.75 -12.80
CA VAL A 51 2.72 -5.07 -14.23
C VAL A 51 2.63 -3.81 -15.08
N ARG A 52 1.65 -2.94 -14.80
CA ARG A 52 1.28 -1.82 -15.69
C ARG A 52 2.23 -0.64 -15.53
N VAL A 53 2.51 -0.22 -14.28
CA VAL A 53 3.48 0.86 -14.04
C VAL A 53 4.89 0.45 -14.46
N ALA A 54 5.28 -0.81 -14.22
CA ALA A 54 6.56 -1.34 -14.70
C ALA A 54 6.68 -1.30 -16.24
N ARG A 55 5.60 -1.62 -16.98
CA ARG A 55 5.56 -1.47 -18.44
C ARG A 55 5.73 -0.02 -18.86
N LEU A 56 5.00 0.92 -18.26
CA LEU A 56 5.12 2.36 -18.56
C LEU A 56 6.54 2.88 -18.30
N LYS A 57 7.14 2.52 -17.16
CA LYS A 57 8.52 2.91 -16.84
C LYS A 57 9.52 2.40 -17.88
N ARG A 58 9.35 1.19 -18.42
CA ARG A 58 10.19 0.67 -19.50
C ARG A 58 10.03 1.46 -20.81
N MET A 59 8.80 1.85 -21.16
CA MET A 59 8.54 2.68 -22.33
C MET A 59 9.20 4.06 -22.20
N ILE A 60 9.07 4.69 -21.03
CA ILE A 60 9.70 5.98 -20.73
C ILE A 60 11.23 5.87 -20.81
N ALA A 61 11.82 4.82 -20.22
CA ALA A 61 13.26 4.60 -20.27
C ALA A 61 13.78 4.36 -21.70
N ALA A 62 12.95 3.80 -22.58
CA ALA A 62 13.25 3.63 -24.00
C ALA A 62 13.00 4.91 -24.83
N GLY A 63 12.55 6.00 -24.22
CA GLY A 63 12.25 7.26 -24.90
C GLY A 63 10.98 7.24 -25.74
N ASP A 64 10.02 6.34 -25.45
CA ASP A 64 8.76 6.27 -26.20
C ASP A 64 7.90 7.51 -25.96
N GLN A 65 7.58 8.23 -27.05
CA GLN A 65 6.75 9.43 -27.08
C GLN A 65 5.43 9.20 -27.84
N ARG A 66 5.10 7.95 -28.17
CA ARG A 66 3.83 7.64 -28.84
C ARG A 66 2.70 7.83 -27.85
N ALA A 67 1.80 8.74 -28.18
CA ALA A 67 0.57 8.93 -27.44
C ALA A 67 -0.40 7.75 -27.63
N ASP A 68 -1.12 7.41 -26.58
CA ASP A 68 -2.27 6.50 -26.65
C ASP A 68 -3.48 7.22 -27.33
N PRO A 69 -4.59 6.53 -27.64
CA PRO A 69 -5.75 7.12 -28.34
C PRO A 69 -6.41 8.31 -27.63
N ASP A 70 -6.20 8.44 -26.32
CA ASP A 70 -6.62 9.56 -25.48
C ASP A 70 -5.66 10.77 -25.56
N GLY A 71 -4.56 10.66 -26.30
CA GLY A 71 -3.61 11.73 -26.57
C GLY A 71 -2.47 11.86 -25.56
N LEU A 72 -2.44 11.04 -24.50
CA LEU A 72 -1.38 11.11 -23.48
C LEU A 72 -0.16 10.28 -23.89
N VAL A 73 1.04 10.83 -23.70
CA VAL A 73 2.29 10.06 -23.79
C VAL A 73 2.56 9.27 -22.49
N PRO A 74 3.48 8.27 -22.49
CA PRO A 74 3.71 7.44 -21.31
C PRO A 74 4.09 8.21 -20.03
N ALA A 75 4.86 9.30 -20.16
CA ALA A 75 5.26 10.13 -19.02
C ALA A 75 4.08 10.91 -18.41
N GLU A 76 3.16 11.39 -19.26
CA GLU A 76 1.94 12.07 -18.82
C GLU A 76 0.97 11.09 -18.17
N THR A 77 0.83 9.90 -18.76
CA THR A 77 0.04 8.79 -18.17
C THR A 77 0.58 8.42 -16.79
N LEU A 78 1.90 8.31 -16.62
CA LEU A 78 2.50 8.01 -15.31
C LEU A 78 2.22 9.13 -14.28
N THR A 79 2.26 10.40 -14.71
CA THR A 79 1.90 11.54 -13.86
C THR A 79 0.44 11.48 -13.42
N ALA A 80 -0.47 11.19 -14.36
CA ALA A 80 -1.90 11.05 -14.09
C ALA A 80 -2.19 9.87 -13.14
N ILE A 81 -1.53 8.72 -13.34
CA ILE A 81 -1.59 7.57 -12.43
C ILE A 81 -1.12 7.97 -11.03
N SER A 82 0.03 8.64 -10.91
CA SER A 82 0.58 9.03 -9.61
C SER A 82 -0.42 9.88 -8.84
N LYS A 83 -0.97 10.93 -9.48
CA LYS A 83 -2.00 11.78 -8.86
C LYS A 83 -3.19 10.95 -8.39
N ARG A 84 -3.75 10.12 -9.28
CA ARG A 84 -4.97 9.37 -8.96
C ARG A 84 -4.77 8.32 -7.88
N VAL A 85 -3.61 7.65 -7.85
CA VAL A 85 -3.28 6.67 -6.82
C VAL A 85 -3.17 7.33 -5.44
N HIS A 86 -2.56 8.53 -5.33
CA HIS A 86 -2.50 9.23 -4.05
C HIS A 86 -3.88 9.60 -3.53
N GLU A 87 -4.78 10.06 -4.41
CA GLU A 87 -6.18 10.34 -4.05
C GLU A 87 -6.88 9.08 -3.52
N LEU A 88 -6.79 7.96 -4.25
CA LEU A 88 -7.44 6.70 -3.86
C LEU A 88 -6.84 6.09 -2.59
N ALA A 89 -5.53 6.21 -2.39
CA ALA A 89 -4.85 5.73 -1.18
C ALA A 89 -5.29 6.54 0.05
N GLU A 90 -5.44 7.86 -0.09
CA GLU A 90 -5.99 8.72 0.96
C GLU A 90 -7.44 8.34 1.29
N GLU A 91 -8.28 8.15 0.26
CA GLU A 91 -9.66 7.69 0.44
C GLU A 91 -9.73 6.35 1.18
N GLN A 92 -8.88 5.38 0.83
CA GLN A 92 -8.77 4.09 1.51
C GLN A 92 -8.36 4.27 2.98
N HIS A 93 -7.34 5.10 3.23
CA HIS A 93 -6.81 5.35 4.56
C HIS A 93 -7.86 5.97 5.48
N LEU A 94 -8.57 6.99 5.01
CA LEU A 94 -9.65 7.64 5.75
C LEU A 94 -10.82 6.69 5.99
N CYS A 95 -11.18 5.85 5.01
CA CYS A 95 -12.20 4.81 5.19
C CYS A 95 -11.81 3.85 6.31
N PHE A 96 -10.56 3.37 6.33
CA PHE A 96 -10.08 2.49 7.38
C PHE A 96 -10.11 3.15 8.75
N LEU A 97 -9.52 4.34 8.88
CA LEU A 97 -9.36 5.02 10.17
C LEU A 97 -10.67 5.56 10.75
N HIS A 98 -11.51 6.17 9.92
CA HIS A 98 -12.67 6.93 10.39
C HIS A 98 -13.99 6.17 10.28
N THR A 99 -14.02 5.06 9.55
CA THR A 99 -15.25 4.26 9.39
C THR A 99 -15.05 2.84 9.93
N ILE A 100 -14.09 2.10 9.39
CA ILE A 100 -13.94 0.68 9.70
C ILE A 100 -13.40 0.45 11.12
N MET A 101 -12.34 1.15 11.53
CA MET A 101 -11.75 0.99 12.87
C MET A 101 -12.75 1.30 14.01
N PRO A 102 -13.53 2.40 13.97
CA PRO A 102 -14.56 2.65 14.98
C PRO A 102 -15.63 1.58 15.02
N GLN A 103 -16.10 1.09 13.87
CA GLN A 103 -17.11 0.04 13.81
C GLN A 103 -16.58 -1.29 14.38
N LEU A 104 -15.34 -1.66 14.06
CA LEU A 104 -14.67 -2.82 14.66
C LEU A 104 -14.59 -2.69 16.18
N THR A 105 -14.25 -1.50 16.67
CA THR A 105 -14.19 -1.19 18.11
C THR A 105 -15.55 -1.38 18.78
N THR A 106 -16.66 -0.97 18.14
CA THR A 106 -18.02 -1.19 18.66
C THR A 106 -18.37 -2.67 18.77
N GLU A 107 -17.88 -3.49 17.84
CA GLU A 107 -18.04 -4.96 17.86
C GLU A 107 -17.01 -5.67 18.77
N GLY A 108 -16.24 -4.93 19.57
CA GLY A 108 -15.24 -5.48 20.50
C GLY A 108 -13.93 -5.92 19.86
N ILE A 109 -13.68 -5.53 18.61
CA ILE A 109 -12.43 -5.81 17.88
C ILE A 109 -11.54 -4.57 17.95
N HIS A 110 -10.45 -4.67 18.70
CA HIS A 110 -9.56 -3.55 18.97
C HIS A 110 -8.19 -3.74 18.32
N LEU A 111 -7.72 -2.72 17.59
CA LEU A 111 -6.32 -2.60 17.17
C LEU A 111 -5.56 -1.78 18.22
N VAL A 112 -5.00 -2.47 19.22
CA VAL A 112 -4.37 -1.86 20.39
C VAL A 112 -2.98 -1.31 20.05
N ARG A 113 -2.73 -0.04 20.39
CA ARG A 113 -1.40 0.57 20.28
C ARG A 113 -0.54 0.26 21.51
N PRO A 114 0.80 0.32 21.42
CA PRO A 114 1.68 0.06 22.55
C PRO A 114 1.33 0.85 23.82
N GLU A 115 0.88 2.10 23.66
CA GLU A 115 0.53 3.00 24.78
C GLU A 115 -0.80 2.62 25.47
N GLU A 116 -1.60 1.77 24.84
CA GLU A 116 -2.93 1.34 25.29
C GLU A 116 -2.91 -0.08 25.89
N MET A 117 -1.75 -0.73 25.89
CA MET A 117 -1.60 -2.10 26.36
C MET A 117 -1.63 -2.18 27.88
N SER A 118 -2.32 -3.20 28.40
CA SER A 118 -2.17 -3.62 29.79
C SER A 118 -0.80 -4.27 30.03
N THR A 119 -0.34 -4.28 31.28
CA THR A 119 0.90 -4.98 31.68
C THR A 119 0.88 -6.46 31.32
N GLU A 120 -0.30 -7.09 31.30
CA GLU A 120 -0.46 -8.50 30.90
C GLU A 120 -0.24 -8.70 29.40
N GLN A 121 -0.80 -7.81 28.57
CA GLN A 121 -0.61 -7.83 27.11
C GLN A 121 0.84 -7.50 26.73
N GLU A 122 1.47 -6.54 27.40
CA GLU A 122 2.87 -6.20 27.20
C GLU A 122 3.78 -7.40 27.49
N ARG A 123 3.57 -8.07 28.64
CA ARG A 123 4.31 -9.28 29.00
C ARG A 123 4.10 -10.42 28.01
N PHE A 124 2.86 -10.60 27.53
CA PHE A 124 2.57 -11.59 26.50
C PHE A 124 3.34 -11.29 25.20
N LEU A 125 3.36 -10.03 24.75
CA LEU A 125 4.08 -9.64 23.54
C LEU A 125 5.59 -9.76 23.69
N GLU A 126 6.15 -9.45 24.86
CA GLU A 126 7.58 -9.65 25.15
C GLU A 126 7.95 -11.14 25.06
N ASP A 127 7.18 -12.03 25.69
CA ASP A 127 7.40 -13.48 25.62
C ASP A 127 7.25 -14.00 24.18
N PHE A 128 6.20 -13.58 23.47
CA PHE A 128 5.99 -13.93 22.06
C PHE A 128 7.12 -13.43 21.16
N PHE A 129 7.59 -12.19 21.39
CA PHE A 129 8.70 -11.63 20.64
C PHE A 129 9.96 -12.47 20.82
N HIS A 130 10.37 -12.76 22.06
CA HIS A 130 11.60 -13.52 22.32
C HIS A 130 11.53 -14.98 21.87
N ARG A 131 10.37 -15.63 22.02
CA ARG A 131 10.22 -17.06 21.68
C ARG A 131 9.92 -17.31 20.22
N THR A 132 9.20 -16.43 19.56
CA THR A 132 8.64 -16.69 18.23
C THR A 132 9.21 -15.76 17.16
N LEU A 133 9.28 -14.45 17.42
CA LEU A 133 9.71 -13.48 16.39
C LEU A 133 11.23 -13.33 16.32
N TYR A 134 11.91 -13.13 17.45
CA TYR A 134 13.34 -12.87 17.51
C TYR A 134 14.19 -13.96 16.81
N PRO A 135 13.89 -15.27 16.94
CA PRO A 135 14.66 -16.32 16.26
C PRO A 135 14.57 -16.29 14.72
N ILE A 136 13.54 -15.65 14.16
CA ILE A 136 13.31 -15.59 12.69
C ILE A 136 13.61 -14.21 12.10
N VAL A 137 13.81 -13.19 12.91
CA VAL A 137 14.19 -11.84 12.45
C VAL A 137 15.69 -11.83 12.18
N THR A 138 16.08 -11.51 10.94
CA THR A 138 17.48 -11.34 10.55
C THR A 138 17.81 -9.85 10.41
N PRO A 139 18.57 -9.24 11.35
CA PRO A 139 19.00 -7.86 11.21
C PRO A 139 20.01 -7.73 10.08
N LEU A 140 19.78 -6.80 9.15
CA LEU A 140 20.69 -6.52 8.04
C LEU A 140 21.32 -5.14 8.26
N ALA A 141 22.63 -5.12 8.50
CA ALA A 141 23.37 -3.88 8.64
C ALA A 141 23.56 -3.22 7.26
N ILE A 142 23.32 -1.91 7.19
CA ILE A 142 23.55 -1.10 6.00
C ILE A 142 24.68 -0.12 6.33
N ASP A 143 25.84 -0.33 5.71
CA ASP A 143 27.01 0.52 5.84
C ASP A 143 27.70 0.67 4.47
N PRO A 144 28.49 1.75 4.23
CA PRO A 144 29.14 1.98 2.94
C PRO A 144 30.12 0.87 2.51
N GLY A 145 30.56 0.01 3.42
CA GLY A 145 31.50 -1.08 3.16
C GLY A 145 30.87 -2.37 2.66
N ARG A 146 29.53 -2.45 2.53
CA ARG A 146 28.81 -3.64 2.09
C ARG A 146 27.77 -3.32 1.01
N PRO A 147 27.49 -4.24 0.07
CA PRO A 147 26.40 -4.06 -0.87
C PRO A 147 25.06 -3.96 -0.13
N PHE A 148 24.15 -3.15 -0.67
CA PHE A 148 22.81 -3.02 -0.13
C PHE A 148 22.11 -4.40 -0.09
N PRO A 149 21.45 -4.76 1.03
CA PRO A 149 20.83 -6.07 1.18
C PRO A 149 19.74 -6.31 0.12
N TYR A 150 19.60 -7.57 -0.30
CA TYR A 150 18.46 -7.96 -1.12
C TYR A 150 17.18 -7.83 -0.30
N LEU A 151 16.21 -7.08 -0.84
CA LEU A 151 14.87 -6.98 -0.28
C LEU A 151 13.92 -7.77 -1.17
N ALA A 152 13.24 -8.75 -0.58
CA ALA A 152 12.27 -9.55 -1.31
C ALA A 152 11.08 -8.70 -1.73
N ASN A 153 10.51 -8.98 -2.91
CA ASN A 153 9.33 -8.26 -3.36
C ASN A 153 8.16 -8.46 -2.37
N ARG A 154 7.42 -7.39 -2.06
CA ARG A 154 6.34 -7.35 -1.07
C ARG A 154 6.73 -7.75 0.37
N SER A 155 8.02 -7.83 0.70
CA SER A 155 8.42 -8.01 2.09
C SER A 155 8.27 -6.70 2.86
N LEU A 156 7.67 -6.76 4.05
CA LEU A 156 7.71 -5.65 5.00
C LEU A 156 9.07 -5.63 5.69
N CYS A 157 9.80 -4.53 5.55
CA CYS A 157 11.10 -4.32 6.20
C CYS A 157 11.03 -3.12 7.12
N LEU A 158 11.57 -3.25 8.34
CA LEU A 158 11.73 -2.14 9.26
C LEU A 158 13.14 -1.55 9.10
N VAL A 159 13.22 -0.29 8.66
CA VAL A 159 14.49 0.44 8.60
C VAL A 159 14.72 1.15 9.92
N VAL A 160 15.77 0.76 10.65
CA VAL A 160 16.11 1.31 11.96
C VAL A 160 17.38 2.14 11.85
N ALA A 161 17.27 3.45 12.10
CA ALA A 161 18.44 4.32 12.21
C ALA A 161 18.99 4.26 13.64
N LEU A 162 20.23 3.80 13.79
CA LEU A 162 20.92 3.75 15.07
C LEU A 162 21.80 4.99 15.25
N ARG A 163 21.69 5.63 16.42
CA ARG A 163 22.60 6.70 16.83
C ARG A 163 23.41 6.22 18.03
N VAL A 164 24.73 6.14 17.88
CA VAL A 164 25.62 5.86 19.01
C VAL A 164 25.73 7.13 19.86
N LYS A 165 25.37 7.07 21.14
CA LYS A 165 25.61 8.16 22.10
C LYS A 165 27.11 8.17 22.45
N GLY A 166 27.82 9.25 22.12
CA GLY A 166 29.23 9.45 22.55
C GLY A 166 30.27 9.61 21.44
N TRP A 167 29.84 9.79 20.18
CA TRP A 167 30.66 10.35 19.09
C TRP A 167 30.03 11.66 18.62
#